data_AF-A0A345S4R1-F1
#
_entry.id   AF-A0A345S4R1-F1
#
_cell.length_a   1.000
_cell.length_b   1.000
_cell.length_c   1.000
_cell.angle_alpha   90.00
_cell.angle_beta   90.00
_cell.angle_gamma   90.00
#
_symmetry.space_group_name_H-M   'P 1'
#
loop_
_entity.id
_entity.type
_entity.pdbx_description
1 polymer ?
#
loop_
_entity_poly.entity_id
_entity_poly.type
_entity_poly.pdbx_seq_one_letter_code
_entity_poly.pdbx_strand_id
1 'polypeptide(L)'
;MEINKFTIDLANITIKLPDSKIIVDKDEYERLKKSAVAGHYMTLNDVLEMLSVSRPWLLENVLYKPIIRKQIDIEQNQNGFVKYPQNRGGRYFFLATKTREFFEQNFLEIFK
;
A
#
# COMPACT_ATOMS: atom_id res chain seq x y z
N MET A 1 26.94 26.39 18.92
CA MET A 1 27.13 26.59 17.48
C MET A 1 25.93 27.39 17.01
N GLU A 2 26.09 28.70 16.79
CA GLU A 2 24.98 29.54 16.35
C GLU A 2 24.68 29.27 14.88
N ILE A 3 23.43 28.94 14.58
CA ILE A 3 22.95 28.73 13.21
C ILE A 3 22.53 30.10 12.70
N ASN A 4 23.30 30.68 11.78
CA ASN A 4 22.94 31.93 11.12
C ASN A 4 21.57 31.77 10.44
N LYS A 5 20.60 32.57 10.86
CA LYS A 5 19.24 32.57 10.30
C LYS A 5 19.10 33.78 9.37
N PHE A 6 18.88 33.51 8.09
CA PHE A 6 18.54 34.53 7.10
C PHE A 6 17.03 34.57 6.91
N THR A 7 16.47 35.78 6.87
CA THR A 7 15.07 36.02 6.50
C THR A 7 15.07 36.62 5.11
N ILE A 8 14.46 35.93 4.15
CA ILE A 8 14.38 36.35 2.75
C ILE A 8 12.95 36.77 2.48
N ASP A 9 12.77 38.01 1.99
CA ASP A 9 11.49 38.49 1.49
C ASP A 9 11.31 38.03 0.03
N LEU A 10 10.24 37.29 -0.22
CA LEU A 10 9.91 36.73 -1.54
C LEU A 10 8.93 37.61 -2.32
N ALA A 11 8.56 38.79 -1.82
CA ALA A 11 7.51 39.65 -2.38
C ALA A 11 7.67 39.99 -3.88
N ASN A 12 8.90 39.97 -4.41
CA ASN A 12 9.21 40.32 -5.81
C ASN A 12 9.92 39.21 -6.60
N ILE A 13 9.87 37.95 -6.15
CA ILE A 13 10.46 36.83 -6.89
C ILE A 13 9.40 36.17 -7.78
N THR A 14 9.63 36.24 -9.09
CA THR A 14 8.78 35.53 -10.07
C THR A 14 9.33 34.13 -10.30
N ILE A 15 8.61 33.12 -9.82
CA ILE A 15 8.91 31.71 -10.11
C ILE A 15 8.09 31.28 -11.32
N LYS A 16 8.75 30.89 -12.41
CA LYS A 16 8.08 30.33 -13.58
C LYS A 16 7.75 28.86 -13.31
N LEU A 17 6.47 28.53 -13.29
CA LEU A 17 6.02 27.14 -13.22
C LEU A 17 6.22 26.49 -14.60
N PRO A 18 6.93 25.35 -14.71
CA PRO A 18 7.03 24.63 -15.97
C PRO A 18 5.65 24.14 -16.43
N ASP A 19 5.43 24.07 -17.74
CA ASP A 19 4.15 23.62 -18.33
C ASP A 19 3.74 22.19 -17.90
N SER A 20 4.70 21.39 -17.43
CA SER A 20 4.48 20.04 -16.92
C SER A 20 4.11 19.99 -15.43
N LYS A 21 3.95 21.13 -14.76
CA LYS A 21 3.68 21.23 -13.32
C LYS A 21 2.40 22.00 -13.04
N ILE A 22 1.71 21.59 -11.99
CA ILE A 22 0.54 22.28 -11.45
C ILE A 22 0.76 22.54 -9.96
N ILE A 23 0.17 23.62 -9.45
CA ILE A 23 0.07 23.88 -8.01
C ILE A 23 -1.19 23.18 -7.53
N VAL A 24 -1.06 22.42 -6.45
CA VAL A 24 -2.16 21.66 -5.84
C VAL A 24 -2.12 21.89 -4.33
N ASP A 25 -3.30 21.87 -3.71
CA ASP A 25 -3.40 21.87 -2.26
C ASP A 25 -2.70 20.62 -1.68
N LYS A 26 -2.01 20.79 -0.54
CA LYS A 26 -1.22 19.71 0.05
C LYS A 26 -2.10 18.53 0.49
N ASP A 27 -3.24 18.81 1.11
CA ASP A 27 -4.14 17.77 1.60
C ASP A 27 -4.82 17.07 0.42
N GLU A 28 -5.11 17.81 -0.65
CA GLU A 28 -5.58 17.24 -1.91
C GLU A 28 -4.55 16.35 -2.59
N TYR A 29 -3.27 16.74 -2.64
CA TYR A 29 -2.20 15.92 -3.17
C TYR A 29 -2.04 14.60 -2.41
N GLU A 30 -2.03 14.66 -1.07
CA GLU A 30 -1.94 13.46 -0.24
C GLU A 30 -3.18 12.57 -0.37
N ARG A 31 -4.37 13.17 -0.52
CA ARG A 31 -5.60 12.43 -0.82
C ARG A 31 -5.51 11.74 -2.17
N LEU A 32 -5.06 12.42 -3.23
CA LEU A 32 -4.89 11.86 -4.57
C LEU A 32 -3.93 10.67 -4.58
N LYS A 33 -2.83 10.80 -3.84
CA LYS A 33 -1.83 9.73 -3.66
C LYS A 33 -2.42 8.50 -2.95
N LYS A 34 -3.27 8.70 -1.95
CA LYS A 34 -4.00 7.62 -1.25
C LYS A 34 -5.12 7.01 -2.11
N SER A 35 -5.89 7.85 -2.82
CA SER A 35 -7.01 7.41 -3.67
C SER A 35 -6.56 6.70 -4.93
N ALA A 36 -5.34 6.93 -5.41
CA ALA A 36 -4.73 6.16 -6.49
C ALA A 36 -4.65 4.65 -6.17
N VAL A 37 -4.75 4.26 -4.90
CA VAL A 37 -4.70 2.86 -4.44
C VAL A 37 -6.09 2.34 -4.05
N ALA A 38 -7.05 3.22 -3.77
CA ALA A 38 -8.41 2.85 -3.42
C ALA A 38 -9.12 2.19 -4.63
N GLY A 39 -9.88 1.13 -4.37
CA GLY A 39 -10.59 0.36 -5.41
C GLY A 39 -9.69 -0.52 -6.30
N HIS A 40 -8.37 -0.49 -6.12
CA HIS A 40 -7.44 -1.34 -6.87
C HIS A 40 -7.30 -2.71 -6.21
N TYR A 41 -7.18 -3.73 -7.05
CA TYR A 41 -6.84 -5.08 -6.62
C TYR A 41 -5.41 -5.40 -7.02
N MET A 42 -4.66 -5.92 -6.05
CA MET A 42 -3.34 -6.48 -6.29
C MET A 42 -3.48 -7.96 -6.67
N THR A 43 -2.65 -8.39 -7.60
CA THR A 43 -2.42 -9.80 -7.93
C THR A 43 -1.47 -10.42 -6.91
N LEU A 44 -1.31 -11.74 -6.97
CA LEU A 44 -0.29 -12.43 -6.16
C LEU A 44 1.12 -11.87 -6.40
N ASN A 45 1.46 -11.58 -7.67
CA ASN A 45 2.79 -11.07 -8.01
C ASN A 45 3.03 -9.67 -7.44
N ASP A 46 2.03 -8.79 -7.48
CA ASP A 46 2.15 -7.45 -6.89
C ASP A 46 2.44 -7.52 -5.39
N VAL A 47 1.83 -8.48 -4.67
CA VAL A 47 2.09 -8.69 -3.23
C VAL A 47 3.49 -9.27 -3.00
N LEU A 48 3.94 -10.20 -3.85
CA LEU A 48 5.29 -10.75 -3.76
C LEU A 48 6.37 -9.69 -3.95
N GLU A 49 6.20 -8.82 -4.96
CA GLU A 49 7.09 -7.70 -5.21
C GLU A 49 7.07 -6.70 -4.06
N MET A 50 5.87 -6.33 -3.59
CA MET A 50 5.70 -5.41 -2.46
C MET A 50 6.43 -5.88 -1.20
N LEU A 51 6.35 -7.18 -0.89
CA LEU A 51 6.96 -7.76 0.32
C LEU A 51 8.40 -8.22 0.11
N SER A 52 8.89 -8.25 -1.12
CA SER A 52 10.20 -8.82 -1.48
C SER A 52 10.39 -10.26 -0.99
N VAL A 53 9.36 -11.09 -1.14
CA VAL A 53 9.37 -12.51 -0.70
C VAL A 53 9.08 -13.47 -1.84
N SER A 54 9.44 -14.75 -1.65
CA SER A 54 9.16 -15.79 -2.62
C SER A 54 7.70 -16.26 -2.54
N ARG A 55 7.19 -16.82 -3.65
CA ARG A 55 5.85 -17.40 -3.71
C ARG A 55 5.61 -18.52 -2.67
N PRO A 56 6.52 -19.50 -2.50
CA PRO A 56 6.36 -20.51 -1.45
C PRO A 56 6.25 -19.88 -0.05
N TRP A 57 7.09 -18.89 0.24
CA TRP A 57 7.09 -18.24 1.55
C TRP A 57 5.76 -17.56 1.85
N LEU A 58 5.22 -16.77 0.91
CA LEU A 58 3.93 -16.08 1.10
C LEU A 58 2.77 -17.07 1.28
N LEU A 59 2.79 -18.17 0.53
CA LEU A 59 1.76 -19.19 0.64
C LEU A 59 1.81 -19.86 2.02
N GLU A 60 2.97 -20.31 2.45
CA GLU A 60 3.13 -21.09 3.69
C GLU A 60 2.97 -20.25 4.96
N ASN A 61 3.56 -19.06 4.98
CA ASN A 61 3.63 -18.24 6.20
C ASN A 61 2.43 -17.31 6.37
N VAL A 62 1.68 -17.04 5.29
CA VAL A 62 0.57 -16.08 5.31
C VAL A 62 -0.72 -16.71 4.80
N LEU A 63 -0.77 -17.08 3.52
CA LEU A 63 -2.05 -17.41 2.87
C LEU A 63 -2.63 -18.75 3.34
N TYR A 64 -1.79 -19.70 3.73
CA TYR A 64 -2.21 -21.01 4.23
C TYR A 64 -2.11 -21.14 5.75
N LYS A 65 -1.49 -20.17 6.44
CA LYS A 65 -1.47 -20.12 7.90
C LYS A 65 -2.91 -19.90 8.40
N PRO A 66 -3.56 -20.88 9.08
CA PRO A 66 -5.00 -20.82 9.33
C PRO A 66 -5.44 -19.60 10.15
N ILE A 67 -4.58 -19.15 11.08
CA ILE A 67 -4.82 -17.97 11.93
C ILE A 67 -4.92 -16.70 11.09
N ILE A 68 -4.02 -16.52 10.13
CA ILE A 68 -4.01 -15.35 9.25
C ILE A 68 -5.12 -15.48 8.20
N ARG A 69 -5.29 -16.66 7.61
CA ARG A 69 -6.32 -16.90 6.59
C ARG A 69 -7.72 -16.53 7.09
N LYS A 70 -8.07 -16.92 8.32
CA LYS A 70 -9.35 -16.56 8.94
C LYS A 70 -9.59 -15.04 9.03
N GLN A 71 -8.53 -14.24 9.08
CA GLN A 71 -8.64 -12.79 9.15
C GLN A 71 -8.81 -12.17 7.76
N ILE A 72 -8.10 -12.70 6.76
CA ILE A 72 -7.95 -12.03 5.45
C ILE A 72 -8.86 -12.60 4.36
N ASP A 73 -9.30 -13.86 4.46
CA ASP A 73 -10.14 -14.54 3.44
C ASP A 73 -11.58 -14.04 3.49
N ILE A 74 -12.08 -13.48 2.38
CA ILE A 74 -13.44 -12.94 2.29
C ILE A 74 -14.53 -14.02 2.43
N GLU A 75 -14.20 -15.28 2.16
CA GLU A 75 -15.14 -16.39 2.34
C GLU A 75 -15.24 -16.83 3.81
N GLN A 76 -14.28 -16.43 4.66
CA GLN A 76 -14.23 -16.76 6.08
C GLN A 76 -14.54 -15.55 6.99
N ASN A 77 -14.31 -14.33 6.50
CA ASN A 77 -14.49 -13.10 7.25
C ASN A 77 -15.09 -12.00 6.34
N GLN A 78 -16.24 -11.44 6.73
CA GLN A 78 -16.88 -10.34 6.00
C GLN A 78 -15.99 -9.08 5.91
N ASN A 79 -15.06 -8.92 6.85
CA ASN A 79 -14.07 -7.84 6.84
C ASN A 79 -12.76 -8.21 6.15
N GLY A 80 -12.66 -9.45 5.65
CA GLY A 80 -11.54 -9.94 4.85
C GLY A 80 -11.31 -9.09 3.61
N PHE A 81 -10.18 -9.31 2.98
CA PHE A 81 -9.70 -8.50 1.86
C PHE A 81 -8.97 -9.29 0.78
N VAL A 82 -8.93 -10.62 0.92
CA VAL A 82 -8.31 -11.54 -0.04
C VAL A 82 -9.37 -12.50 -0.56
N LYS A 83 -9.53 -12.53 -1.88
CA LYS A 83 -10.27 -13.58 -2.58
C LYS A 83 -9.31 -14.68 -3.01
N TYR A 84 -9.54 -15.88 -2.50
CA TYR A 84 -8.78 -17.06 -2.87
C TYR A 84 -9.26 -17.63 -4.22
N PRO A 85 -8.39 -18.31 -4.97
CA PRO A 85 -8.78 -18.99 -6.20
C PRO A 85 -9.68 -20.19 -5.88
N GLN A 86 -10.82 -20.30 -6.58
CA GLN A 86 -11.78 -21.40 -6.38
C GLN A 86 -11.40 -22.68 -7.16
N ASN A 87 -10.62 -22.55 -8.24
CA ASN A 87 -10.22 -23.66 -9.11
C ASN A 87 -8.70 -23.68 -9.31
N ARG A 88 -8.17 -24.83 -9.73
CA ARG A 88 -6.77 -24.94 -10.18
C ARG A 88 -6.53 -23.96 -11.33
N GLY A 89 -5.59 -23.03 -11.16
CA GLY A 89 -5.29 -21.96 -12.11
C GLY A 89 -6.05 -20.64 -11.87
N GLY A 90 -6.91 -20.57 -10.86
CA GLY A 90 -7.55 -19.33 -10.44
C GLY A 90 -6.56 -18.29 -9.92
N ARG A 91 -6.99 -17.03 -9.88
CA ARG A 91 -6.17 -15.89 -9.42
C ARG A 91 -6.57 -15.46 -8.00
N TYR A 92 -5.59 -15.00 -7.25
CA TYR A 92 -5.82 -14.26 -6.02
C TYR A 92 -6.16 -12.80 -6.34
N PHE A 93 -7.07 -12.21 -5.57
CA PHE A 93 -7.32 -10.77 -5.58
C PHE A 93 -7.18 -10.22 -4.17
N PHE A 94 -6.33 -9.22 -4.02
CA PHE A 94 -6.03 -8.57 -2.76
C PHE A 94 -6.54 -7.13 -2.83
N LEU A 95 -7.43 -6.71 -1.93
CA LEU A 95 -7.79 -5.29 -1.86
C LEU A 95 -6.56 -4.50 -1.41
N ALA A 96 -6.07 -3.63 -2.29
CA ALA A 96 -4.75 -3.02 -2.21
C ALA A 96 -4.53 -2.21 -0.92
N THR A 97 -5.56 -1.51 -0.45
CA THR A 97 -5.51 -0.68 0.76
C THR A 97 -5.35 -1.52 2.02
N LYS A 98 -6.28 -2.46 2.26
CA LYS A 98 -6.25 -3.36 3.42
C LYS A 98 -5.04 -4.28 3.43
N THR A 99 -4.57 -4.70 2.26
CA THR A 99 -3.38 -5.55 2.14
C THR A 99 -2.14 -4.82 2.66
N ARG A 100 -1.89 -3.58 2.21
CA ARG A 100 -0.77 -2.77 2.71
C ARG A 100 -0.86 -2.56 4.22
N GLU A 101 -2.02 -2.14 4.70
CA GLU A 101 -2.25 -1.89 6.13
C GLU A 101 -2.00 -3.14 6.98
N PHE A 102 -2.50 -4.30 6.55
CA PHE A 102 -2.33 -5.56 7.28
C PHE A 102 -0.86 -5.96 7.42
N PHE A 103 -0.07 -5.90 6.34
CA PHE A 103 1.34 -6.29 6.40
C PHE A 103 2.19 -5.31 7.22
N GLU A 104 1.89 -4.01 7.17
CA GLU A 104 2.55 -3.00 8.01
C GLU A 104 2.28 -3.24 9.50
N GLN A 105 1.01 -3.48 9.87
CA GLN A 105 0.62 -3.65 11.28
C GLN A 105 1.06 -5.00 11.88
N ASN A 106 1.12 -6.05 11.06
CA ASN A 106 1.38 -7.42 11.52
C ASN A 106 2.80 -7.90 11.22
N PHE A 107 3.72 -7.00 10.86
CA PHE A 107 5.10 -7.34 10.46
C PHE A 107 5.77 -8.31 11.46
N LEU A 108 5.71 -7.99 12.76
CA LEU A 108 6.34 -8.82 13.79
C LEU A 108 5.73 -10.23 13.90
N GLU A 109 4.43 -10.37 13.74
CA GLU A 109 3.73 -11.67 13.84
C GLU A 109 3.97 -12.53 12.59
N ILE A 110 4.11 -11.89 11.43
CA ILE A 110 4.34 -12.58 10.16
C ILE A 110 5.76 -13.14 10.07
N PHE A 111 6.74 -12.45 10.66
CA PHE A 111 8.16 -12.81 10.61
C PHE A 111 8.68 -13.54 11.86
N LYS A 112 7.82 -13.85 12.84
CA LYS A 112 8.12 -14.70 13.99
C LYS A 112 7.55 -16.11 13.81
#